data_AF-A0A920N3Z2-F1
#
_entry.id   AF-A0A920N3Z2-F1
#
_cell.length_a   1.000
_cell.length_b   1.000
_cell.length_c   1.000
_cell.angle_alpha   90.00
_cell.angle_beta   90.00
_cell.angle_gamma   90.00
#
_symmetry.space_group_name_H-M   'P 1'
#
loop_
_entity.id
_entity.type
_entity.pdbx_description
1 polymer ?
#
loop_
_entity_poly.entity_id
_entity_poly.type
_entity_poly.pdbx_seq_one_letter_code
_entity_poly.pdbx_strand_id
1 'polypeptide(L)' 'MALAPIVILLMNYFIDPVHTRMLFTEIPGQMILCLAFFLNLVAYFWACAILNPEI' A
#
# COMPACT_ATOMS: atom_id res chain seq x y z
N MET A 1 -3.26 9.83 2.39
CA MET A 1 -3.21 9.66 0.91
C MET A 1 -3.55 8.21 0.56
N ALA A 2 -4.84 7.85 0.57
CA ALA A 2 -5.25 6.44 0.46
C ALA A 2 -5.18 5.85 -0.97
N LEU A 3 -5.20 6.70 -2.01
CA LEU A 3 -5.21 6.26 -3.41
C LEU A 3 -3.83 6.01 -4.02
N ALA A 4 -2.76 6.58 -3.44
CA ALA A 4 -1.42 6.48 -4.00
C ALA A 4 -0.92 5.02 -4.17
N PRO A 5 -1.11 4.10 -3.21
CA PRO A 5 -0.65 2.72 -3.36
C PRO A 5 -1.32 1.99 -4.54
N ILE A 6 -2.61 2.23 -4.76
CA ILE A 6 -3.39 1.59 -5.83
C ILE A 6 -2.93 2.10 -7.20
N VAL A 7 -2.72 3.41 -7.32
CA VAL A 7 -2.23 4.03 -8.56
C VAL A 7 -0.82 3.53 -8.90
N ILE A 8 0.07 3.44 -7.91
CA ILE A 8 1.44 2.93 -8.12
C ILE A 8 1.42 1.45 -8.56
N LEU A 9 0.56 0.62 -7.98
CA LEU A 9 0.40 -0.78 -8.41
C LEU A 9 -0.12 -0.89 -9.85
N LEU A 10 -1.12 -0.07 -10.22
CA LEU A 10 -1.64 -0.01 -11.58
C LEU A 10 -0.56 0.43 -12.58
N MET A 11 0.24 1.44 -12.25
CA MET A 11 1.33 1.88 -13.12
C MET A 11 2.41 0.80 -13.28
N ASN A 12 2.80 0.13 -12.19
CA ASN A 12 3.78 -0.95 -12.26
C ASN A 12 3.27 -2.16 -13.05
N TYR A 13 1.96 -2.42 -13.08
CA TYR A 13 1.40 -3.46 -13.94
C TYR A 13 1.67 -3.22 -15.43
N PHE A 14 1.68 -1.96 -15.88
CA PHE A 14 1.97 -1.61 -17.28
C PHE A 14 3.47 -1.51 -17.59
N ILE A 15 4.28 -1.10 -16.62
CA ILE A 15 5.74 -0.92 -16.80
C ILE A 15 6.47 -2.25 -16.66
N ASP A 16 6.12 -3.04 -15.64
CA ASP A 16 6.73 -4.33 -15.33
C ASP A 16 5.69 -5.33 -14.77
N PRO A 17 4.94 -5.99 -15.66
CA PRO A 17 3.89 -6.92 -15.26
C PRO A 17 4.43 -8.19 -14.58
N VAL A 18 5.70 -8.54 -14.79
CA VAL A 18 6.29 -9.78 -14.25
C VAL A 18 6.52 -9.63 -12.76
N HIS A 19 7.27 -8.60 -12.35
CA HIS A 19 7.53 -8.35 -10.93
C HIS A 19 6.25 -7.94 -10.18
N THR A 20 5.34 -7.23 -10.85
CA THR A 20 4.03 -6.90 -10.26
C THR A 20 3.21 -8.16 -9.97
N ARG A 21 3.24 -9.19 -10.84
CA ARG A 21 2.58 -10.47 -10.56
C ARG A 21 3.23 -11.22 -9.41
N MET A 22 4.56 -11.23 -9.33
CA MET A 22 5.29 -11.85 -8.22
C MET A 22 4.88 -11.26 -6.86
N LEU A 23 4.50 -9.98 -6.83
CA LEU A 23 3.95 -9.35 -5.64
C LEU A 23 2.69 -10.05 -5.10
N PHE A 24 1.87 -10.64 -5.98
CA PHE A 24 0.63 -11.32 -5.61
C PHE A 24 0.74 -12.84 -5.58
N THR A 25 1.68 -13.43 -6.35
CA THR A 25 1.82 -14.90 -6.47
C THR A 25 2.85 -15.49 -5.52
N GLU A 26 3.88 -14.72 -5.13
CA GLU A 26 4.97 -15.21 -4.28
C GLU A 26 4.77 -14.80 -2.82
N ILE A 27 5.13 -15.68 -1.89
CA ILE A 27 5.13 -15.43 -0.44
C ILE A 27 5.86 -14.12 -0.06
N PRO A 28 7.09 -13.84 -0.54
CA PRO A 28 7.76 -12.56 -0.24
C PRO A 28 6.97 -11.34 -0.73
N GLY A 29 6.34 -11.44 -1.89
CA GLY A 29 5.49 -10.37 -2.44
C GLY A 29 4.28 -10.09 -1.55
N GLN A 30 3.60 -11.15 -1.12
CA GLN A 30 2.43 -11.06 -0.24
C GLN A 30 2.79 -10.46 1.13
N MET A 31 3.96 -10.81 1.68
CA MET A 31 4.45 -10.19 2.92
C MET A 31 4.65 -8.68 2.77
N ILE A 32 5.21 -8.23 1.65
CA ILE A 32 5.39 -6.81 1.35
C ILE A 32 4.03 -6.11 1.21
N LEU A 33 3.07 -6.72 0.53
CA LEU A 33 1.71 -6.20 0.41
C LEU A 33 1.01 -6.07 1.78
N CYS A 34 1.14 -7.09 2.64
CA CYS A 34 0.61 -7.04 4.00
C CYS A 34 1.25 -5.94 4.84
N LEU A 35 2.59 -5.78 4.76
CA LEU A 35 3.30 -4.71 5.45
C LEU A 35 2.85 -3.33 4.93
N ALA A 36 2.75 -3.16 3.62
CA ALA A 36 2.30 -1.91 3.01
C ALA A 36 0.86 -1.56 3.44
N PHE A 37 -0.02 -2.55 3.51
CA PHE A 37 -1.38 -2.36 4.04
C PHE A 37 -1.36 -1.90 5.49
N PHE A 38 -0.58 -2.55 6.34
CA PHE A 38 -0.47 -2.19 7.75
C PHE A 38 0.08 -0.77 7.94
N LEU A 39 1.12 -0.40 7.21
CA LEU A 39 1.70 0.95 7.23
C LEU A 39 0.69 2.01 6.76
N ASN A 40 -0.11 1.72 5.73
CA ASN A 40 -1.15 2.63 5.25
C ASN A 40 -2.24 2.83 6.32
N LEU A 41 -2.58 1.78 7.06
CA LEU A 41 -3.56 1.82 8.14
C LEU A 41 -3.04 2.64 9.34
N VAL A 42 -1.78 2.45 9.73
CA VAL A 42 -1.10 3.29 10.74
C VAL A 42 -1.05 4.75 10.30
N ALA A 43 -0.69 5.01 9.05
CA ALA A 43 -0.65 6.37 8.50
C ALA A 43 -2.03 7.01 8.46
N TYR A 44 -3.09 6.25 8.21
CA TYR A 44 -4.47 6.74 8.29
C TYR A 44 -4.83 7.15 9.73
N PHE A 45 -4.56 6.31 10.72
CA PHE A 45 -4.82 6.67 12.12
C PHE A 45 -3.98 7.85 12.59
N TRP A 46 -2.72 7.94 12.16
CA TRP A 46 -1.88 9.09 12.45
C TRP A 46 -2.45 10.36 11.79
N ALA A 47 -2.90 10.29 10.54
CA ALA A 47 -3.59 11.41 9.91
C ALA A 47 -4.85 11.82 10.69
N CYS A 48 -5.67 10.86 11.15
CA CYS A 48 -6.81 11.16 12.01
C CYS A 48 -6.37 11.85 13.32
N ALA A 49 -5.30 11.38 13.97
CA ALA A 49 -4.80 11.99 15.20
C ALA A 49 -4.23 13.40 15.01
N ILE A 50 -3.66 13.73 13.84
CA ILE A 50 -3.15 15.08 13.54
C ILE A 50 -4.28 16.02 13.14
N LEU A 51 -5.22 15.55 12.31
CA LEU A 51 -6.26 16.39 11.71
C LEU A 51 -7.52 16.55 12.58
N ASN A 52 -7.79 15.62 13.50
CA ASN A 52 -8.81 15.81 14.53
C ASN A 52 -8.14 16.11 15.88
N PRO A 53 -8.13 17.38 16.33
CA PRO A 53 -7.65 17.74 17.66
C PRO A 53 -8.59 17.33 18.81
N GLU A 54 -9.70 16.65 18.52
CA GLU A 54 -10.76 16.29 19.48
C GLU A 54 -10.85 14.77 19.79
N ILE A 55 -9.89 13.96 19.33
CA ILE A 55 -9.74 12.55 19.76
C ILE A 55 -8.91 12.46 21.04
#